data_AF-A0A2A2R4E3-F1
#
_entry.id   AF-A0A2A2R4E3-F1
#
_cell.length_a   1.000
_cell.length_b   1.000
_cell.length_c   1.000
_cell.angle_alpha   90.00
_cell.angle_beta   90.00
_cell.angle_gamma   90.00
#
_symmetry.space_group_name_H-M   'P 1'
#
loop_
_entity.id
_entity.type
_entity.pdbx_description
1 polymer ?
#
loop_
_entity_poly.entity_id
_entity_poly.type
_entity_poly.pdbx_seq_one_letter_code
_entity_poly.pdbx_strand_id
1 'polypeptide(L)'
;MNGNDEPKRLYGFRRLTKGERGTFYQELKTPHWWSGSDAKASDKGWLHIYEKGKWKCVYCDTDLLASADILAGSTEEHLVPRALLEAVEESSNKLSNLAPCCIRCNNIKGEYVPDSSNLVAWQSKNSYIQACRQFIARRRVQLYEKYEGIIRAALRKRAGLSSKA
;
A
#
# COMPACT_ATOMS: atom_id res chain seq x y z
N MET A 1 -23.93 -4.35 -8.17
CA MET A 1 -22.81 -4.03 -9.08
C MET A 1 -21.66 -4.92 -8.68
N ASN A 2 -21.27 -5.82 -9.59
CA ASN A 2 -20.34 -6.91 -9.31
C ASN A 2 -18.99 -6.38 -8.82
N GLY A 3 -18.64 -6.70 -7.58
CA GLY A 3 -17.25 -6.72 -7.18
C GLY A 3 -16.55 -7.82 -7.96
N ASN A 4 -15.36 -7.52 -8.46
CA ASN A 4 -14.34 -8.42 -9.03
C ASN A 4 -14.00 -8.16 -10.50
N ASP A 5 -13.46 -6.97 -10.77
CA ASP A 5 -12.32 -6.85 -11.67
C ASP A 5 -11.62 -5.53 -11.37
N GLU A 6 -10.92 -5.47 -10.22
CA GLU A 6 -9.93 -4.43 -10.08
C GLU A 6 -8.91 -4.58 -11.21
N PRO A 7 -8.60 -3.51 -11.96
CA PRO A 7 -7.76 -3.63 -13.14
C PRO A 7 -6.37 -4.12 -12.76
N LYS A 8 -5.88 -5.13 -13.50
CA LYS A 8 -4.57 -5.75 -13.29
C LYS A 8 -3.42 -4.77 -13.40
N ARG A 9 -3.61 -3.64 -14.08
CA ARG A 9 -2.61 -2.56 -14.20
C ARG A 9 -3.23 -1.20 -14.00
N LEU A 10 -2.55 -0.36 -13.23
CA LEU A 10 -2.94 1.02 -12.96
C LEU A 10 -1.69 1.87 -12.74
N TYR A 11 -1.54 2.96 -13.47
CA TYR A 11 -0.51 3.96 -13.20
C TYR A 11 0.93 3.44 -13.12
N GLY A 12 1.29 2.46 -13.96
CA GLY A 12 2.61 1.82 -13.91
C GLY A 12 2.79 0.85 -12.73
N PHE A 13 1.69 0.45 -12.08
CA PHE A 13 1.63 -0.62 -11.10
C PHE A 13 0.83 -1.79 -11.65
N ARG A 14 1.14 -2.99 -11.17
CA ARG A 14 0.41 -4.21 -11.48
C ARG A 14 0.01 -4.96 -10.23
N ARG A 15 -1.11 -5.68 -10.32
CA ARG A 15 -1.48 -6.75 -9.41
C ARG A 15 -1.23 -8.09 -10.10
N LEU A 16 -0.31 -8.87 -9.54
CA LEU A 16 0.17 -10.12 -10.14
C LEU A 16 -0.72 -11.30 -9.74
N THR A 17 -1.09 -12.12 -10.72
CA THR A 17 -1.69 -13.44 -10.47
C THR A 17 -0.67 -14.40 -9.86
N LYS A 18 -1.14 -15.51 -9.29
CA LYS A 18 -0.26 -16.53 -8.69
C LYS A 18 0.82 -17.02 -9.66
N GLY A 19 0.46 -17.24 -10.93
CA GLY A 19 1.38 -17.74 -11.96
C GLY A 19 2.39 -16.71 -12.48
N GLU A 20 2.14 -15.41 -12.31
CA GLU A 20 3.03 -14.34 -12.80
C GLU A 20 4.15 -13.99 -11.81
N ARG A 21 3.97 -14.30 -10.51
CA ARG A 21 4.85 -13.81 -9.43
C ARG A 21 6.29 -14.27 -9.54
N GLY A 22 6.51 -15.57 -9.81
CA GLY A 22 7.86 -16.13 -9.95
C GLY A 22 8.62 -15.49 -11.11
N THR A 23 8.01 -15.45 -12.29
CA THR A 23 8.60 -14.80 -13.47
C THR A 23 8.85 -13.32 -13.23
N PHE A 24 7.87 -12.60 -12.67
CA PHE A 24 8.02 -11.19 -12.35
C PHE A 24 9.20 -10.94 -11.40
N TYR A 25 9.38 -11.79 -10.39
CA TYR A 25 10.49 -11.69 -9.46
C TYR A 25 11.85 -11.81 -10.17
N GLN A 26 11.99 -12.77 -11.09
CA GLN A 26 13.23 -12.98 -11.86
C GLN A 26 13.52 -11.82 -12.83
N GLU A 27 12.51 -11.04 -13.23
CA GLU A 27 12.70 -9.83 -14.05
C GLU A 27 13.30 -8.65 -13.26
N LEU A 28 13.24 -8.67 -11.93
CA LEU A 28 13.76 -7.60 -11.08
C LEU A 28 15.30 -7.64 -11.06
N LYS A 29 15.93 -6.92 -11.99
CA LYS A 29 17.40 -6.84 -12.11
C LYS A 29 18.08 -5.92 -11.09
N THR A 30 17.36 -5.43 -10.09
CA THR A 30 17.81 -4.41 -9.14
C THR A 30 18.24 -5.03 -7.80
N PRO A 31 19.03 -4.32 -6.96
CA PRO A 31 19.33 -4.80 -5.62
C PRO A 31 18.05 -5.09 -4.81
N HIS A 32 17.96 -6.29 -4.23
CA HIS A 32 16.85 -6.72 -3.40
C HIS A 32 16.95 -6.09 -2.00
N TRP A 33 16.75 -4.77 -1.90
CA TRP A 33 16.87 -4.03 -0.65
C TRP A 33 15.89 -4.52 0.44
N TRP A 34 14.88 -5.32 0.08
CA TRP A 34 13.92 -5.92 0.98
C TRP A 34 14.46 -7.16 1.73
N SER A 35 15.53 -7.81 1.28
CA SER A 35 16.00 -9.10 1.84
C SER A 35 17.10 -9.00 2.89
N GLY A 36 17.90 -7.93 2.88
CA GLY A 36 19.17 -7.83 3.61
C GLY A 36 19.13 -7.47 5.11
N SER A 37 18.00 -7.61 5.80
CA SER A 37 17.90 -7.30 7.24
C SER A 37 17.46 -8.49 8.09
N ASP A 38 17.51 -8.30 9.40
CA ASP A 38 16.98 -9.25 10.36
C ASP A 38 15.48 -9.47 10.19
N ALA A 39 15.04 -10.66 10.55
CA ALA A 39 13.62 -10.95 10.65
C ALA A 39 13.00 -10.15 11.81
N LYS A 40 11.73 -9.79 11.67
CA LYS A 40 10.96 -9.18 12.77
C LYS A 40 10.90 -10.15 13.96
N ALA A 41 11.29 -9.69 15.16
CA ALA A 41 11.07 -10.42 16.40
C ALA A 41 9.57 -10.50 16.74
N SER A 42 9.09 -11.66 17.19
CA SER A 42 7.67 -12.01 17.26
C SER A 42 6.82 -11.11 18.18
N ASP A 43 7.34 -10.70 19.35
CA ASP A 43 6.47 -10.19 20.42
C ASP A 43 6.43 -8.66 20.48
N LYS A 44 7.52 -8.01 20.04
CA LYS A 44 7.70 -6.54 20.09
C LYS A 44 8.32 -5.96 18.82
N GLY A 45 8.53 -6.77 17.78
CA GLY A 45 9.15 -6.29 16.53
C GLY A 45 8.34 -5.20 15.83
N TRP A 46 7.04 -5.09 16.14
CA TRP A 46 6.17 -4.04 15.63
C TRP A 46 6.54 -2.65 16.19
N LEU A 47 6.90 -2.55 17.47
CA LEU A 47 7.33 -1.29 18.09
C LEU A 47 8.54 -0.72 17.37
N HIS A 48 9.54 -1.57 17.11
CA HIS A 48 10.76 -1.16 16.39
C HIS A 48 10.45 -0.60 14.98
N ILE A 49 9.52 -1.22 14.26
CA ILE A 49 9.08 -0.76 12.94
C ILE A 49 8.44 0.64 13.05
N TYR A 50 7.59 0.84 14.04
CA TYR A 50 6.84 2.08 14.24
C TYR A 50 7.75 3.22 14.73
N GLU A 51 8.63 2.96 15.69
CA GLU A 51 9.63 3.92 16.17
C GLU A 51 10.55 4.39 15.03
N LYS A 52 11.05 3.45 14.21
CA LYS A 52 11.89 3.79 13.04
C LYS A 52 11.13 4.61 12.00
N GLY A 53 9.83 4.34 11.80
CA GLY A 53 8.94 5.14 10.96
C GLY A 53 8.41 6.41 11.63
N LYS A 54 8.92 6.76 12.82
CA LYS A 54 8.50 7.93 13.61
C LYS A 54 7.01 8.00 13.82
N TRP A 55 6.37 6.85 13.99
CA TRP A 55 4.93 6.72 14.18
C TRP A 55 4.08 7.37 13.08
N LYS A 56 4.60 7.48 11.86
CA LYS A 56 3.87 8.05 10.72
C LYS A 56 3.58 6.98 9.69
N CYS A 57 2.41 7.05 9.07
CA CYS A 57 2.09 6.24 7.92
C CYS A 57 3.12 6.47 6.81
N VAL A 58 3.80 5.42 6.36
CA VAL A 58 4.84 5.48 5.34
C VAL A 58 4.39 6.13 4.02
N TYR A 59 3.08 6.11 3.72
CA TYR A 59 2.54 6.61 2.46
C TYR A 59 1.85 7.97 2.52
N CYS A 60 1.24 8.34 3.64
CA CYS A 60 0.51 9.62 3.72
C CYS A 60 0.92 10.50 4.91
N ASP A 61 1.97 10.11 5.62
CA ASP A 61 2.56 10.83 6.75
C ASP A 61 1.57 11.14 7.90
N THR A 62 0.39 10.52 7.89
CA THR A 62 -0.58 10.57 8.99
C THR A 62 0.09 10.11 10.27
N ASP A 63 0.01 10.93 11.32
CA ASP A 63 0.46 10.59 12.66
C ASP A 63 -0.41 9.45 13.21
N LEU A 64 0.21 8.30 13.44
CA LEU A 64 -0.44 7.09 13.91
C LEU A 64 -0.67 7.11 15.43
N LEU A 65 -0.02 8.03 16.16
CA LEU A 65 -0.23 8.23 17.60
C LEU A 65 -1.25 9.34 17.91
N ALA A 66 -1.85 9.95 16.89
CA ALA A 66 -2.81 11.04 17.09
C ALA A 66 -4.05 10.63 17.90
N SER A 67 -4.43 9.34 17.90
CA SER A 67 -5.42 8.78 18.81
C SER A 67 -5.29 7.26 18.94
N ALA A 68 -5.89 6.69 19.99
CA ALA A 68 -5.97 5.23 20.16
C ALA A 68 -6.65 4.54 18.97
N ASP A 69 -7.70 5.14 18.40
CA ASP A 69 -8.40 4.60 17.22
C ASP A 69 -7.51 4.57 15.97
N ILE A 70 -6.68 5.61 15.77
CA ILE A 70 -5.76 5.65 14.63
C ILE A 70 -4.66 4.59 14.83
N LEU A 71 -4.13 4.45 16.04
CA LEU A 71 -3.12 3.43 16.34
C LEU A 71 -3.72 2.01 16.16
N ALA A 72 -4.91 1.76 16.69
CA ALA A 72 -5.61 0.49 16.53
C ALA A 72 -5.95 0.17 15.06
N GLY A 73 -6.21 1.20 14.25
CA GLY A 73 -6.41 1.10 12.80
C GLY A 73 -5.12 1.15 11.97
N SER A 74 -3.95 1.07 12.59
CA SER A 74 -2.68 0.99 11.88
C SER A 74 -2.28 -0.47 11.60
N THR A 75 -1.40 -0.66 10.63
CA THR A 75 -0.93 -1.97 10.20
C THR A 75 0.56 -1.94 9.90
N GLU A 76 1.21 -3.09 10.04
CA GLU A 76 2.53 -3.33 9.45
C GLU A 76 2.39 -3.63 7.96
N GLU A 77 3.01 -2.80 7.13
CA GLU A 77 3.01 -2.95 5.68
C GLU A 77 4.21 -3.76 5.22
N HIS A 78 3.97 -4.79 4.41
CA HIS A 78 4.98 -5.42 3.57
C HIS A 78 5.15 -4.59 2.29
N LEU A 79 6.19 -3.76 2.23
CA LEU A 79 6.43 -2.85 1.09
C LEU A 79 6.44 -3.63 -0.23
N VAL A 80 7.27 -4.68 -0.30
CA VAL A 80 7.18 -5.74 -1.32
C VAL A 80 6.20 -6.80 -0.79
N PRO A 81 5.10 -7.08 -1.51
CA PRO A 81 4.05 -7.95 -1.01
C PRO A 81 4.54 -9.34 -0.65
N ARG A 82 4.06 -9.86 0.49
CA ARG A 82 4.32 -11.24 0.93
C ARG A 82 4.11 -12.26 -0.17
N ALA A 83 2.99 -12.12 -0.89
CA ALA A 83 2.59 -13.04 -1.93
C ALA A 83 3.59 -13.15 -3.09
N LEU A 84 4.35 -12.07 -3.36
CA LEU A 84 5.43 -12.07 -4.37
C LEU A 84 6.67 -12.78 -3.84
N LEU A 85 7.06 -12.53 -2.59
CA LEU A 85 8.27 -13.09 -1.98
C LEU A 85 8.13 -14.58 -1.64
N GLU A 86 6.96 -15.01 -1.16
CA GLU A 86 6.67 -16.42 -0.90
C GLU A 86 6.70 -17.28 -2.17
N ALA A 87 6.46 -16.69 -3.35
CA ALA A 87 6.54 -17.40 -4.62
C ALA A 87 7.97 -17.83 -5.00
N VAL A 88 8.97 -17.28 -4.32
CA VAL A 88 10.40 -17.56 -4.51
C VAL A 88 11.09 -17.93 -3.18
N GLU A 89 10.30 -18.38 -2.20
CA GLU A 89 10.78 -18.84 -0.88
C GLU A 89 11.55 -17.77 -0.08
N GLU A 90 11.37 -16.50 -0.39
CA GLU A 90 11.96 -15.40 0.37
C GLU A 90 11.07 -14.95 1.53
N SER A 91 11.70 -14.70 2.68
CA SER A 91 10.98 -14.21 3.85
C SER A 91 10.47 -12.78 3.62
N SER A 92 9.16 -12.60 3.73
CA SER A 92 8.54 -11.27 3.65
C SER A 92 8.69 -10.47 4.95
N ASN A 93 8.91 -11.13 6.09
CA ASN A 93 8.92 -10.52 7.43
C ASN A 93 10.29 -9.96 7.82
N LYS A 94 10.98 -9.29 6.89
CA LYS A 94 12.26 -8.61 7.11
C LYS A 94 12.04 -7.16 7.51
N LEU A 95 12.80 -6.64 8.47
CA LEU A 95 12.67 -5.24 8.93
C LEU A 95 12.87 -4.21 7.80
N SER A 96 13.68 -4.54 6.80
CA SER A 96 13.89 -3.78 5.57
C SER A 96 12.64 -3.73 4.70
N ASN A 97 11.81 -4.77 4.70
CA ASN A 97 10.57 -4.85 3.94
C ASN A 97 9.34 -4.33 4.70
N LEU A 98 9.48 -4.06 6.01
CA LEU A 98 8.37 -3.60 6.84
C LEU A 98 8.39 -2.08 7.04
N ALA A 99 7.18 -1.51 7.20
CA ALA A 99 6.97 -0.11 7.55
C ALA A 99 5.61 0.10 8.25
N PRO A 100 5.45 1.13 9.09
CA PRO A 100 4.16 1.48 9.67
C PRO A 100 3.24 2.12 8.62
N CYS A 101 1.97 1.72 8.60
CA CYS A 101 1.00 2.17 7.61
C CYS A 101 -0.38 2.33 8.24
N CYS A 102 -1.20 3.25 7.73
CA CYS A 102 -2.62 3.28 8.11
C CYS A 102 -3.42 2.28 7.27
N ILE A 103 -4.47 1.68 7.83
CA ILE A 103 -5.29 0.68 7.15
C ILE A 103 -5.81 1.16 5.78
N ARG A 104 -6.11 2.45 5.65
CA ARG A 104 -6.60 3.03 4.39
C ARG A 104 -5.55 2.97 3.28
N CYS A 105 -4.29 3.31 3.58
CA CYS A 105 -3.22 3.24 2.59
C CYS A 105 -2.86 1.80 2.25
N ASN A 106 -2.80 0.93 3.26
CA ASN A 106 -2.55 -0.50 3.06
C ASN A 106 -3.62 -1.11 2.13
N ASN A 107 -4.90 -0.86 2.39
CA ASN A 107 -5.99 -1.33 1.53
C ASN A 107 -5.92 -0.79 0.10
N ILE A 108 -5.53 0.48 -0.09
CA ILE A 108 -5.38 1.07 -1.43
C ILE A 108 -4.19 0.48 -2.19
N LYS A 109 -3.06 0.29 -1.50
CA LYS A 109 -1.88 -0.34 -2.09
C LYS A 109 -2.14 -1.81 -2.41
N GLY A 110 -2.69 -2.56 -1.46
CA GLY A 110 -2.92 -3.99 -1.56
C GLY A 110 -1.67 -4.72 -2.07
N GLU A 111 -1.88 -5.61 -3.03
CA GLU A 111 -0.79 -6.36 -3.68
C GLU A 111 -0.23 -5.64 -4.92
N TYR A 112 -0.56 -4.37 -5.15
CA TYR A 112 0.00 -3.64 -6.28
C TYR A 112 1.49 -3.37 -6.06
N VAL A 113 2.28 -3.64 -7.10
CA VAL A 113 3.72 -3.37 -7.18
C VAL A 113 4.03 -2.54 -8.43
N PRO A 114 5.08 -1.69 -8.43
CA PRO A 114 5.55 -1.04 -9.65
C PRO A 114 5.85 -2.07 -10.74
N ASP A 115 5.63 -1.72 -12.00
CA ASP A 115 6.08 -2.51 -13.15
C ASP A 115 7.56 -2.91 -13.02
N SER A 116 7.94 -4.11 -13.47
CA SER A 116 9.35 -4.58 -13.45
C SER A 116 10.26 -3.71 -14.31
N SER A 117 9.70 -3.03 -15.33
CA SER A 117 10.41 -2.06 -16.15
C SER A 117 10.66 -0.70 -15.46
N ASN A 118 10.02 -0.42 -14.31
CA ASN A 118 10.23 0.80 -13.54
C ASN A 118 11.47 0.68 -12.64
N LEU A 119 12.66 0.65 -13.27
CA LEU A 119 13.93 0.41 -12.57
C LEU A 119 14.20 1.41 -11.44
N VAL A 120 13.75 2.67 -11.59
CA VAL A 120 13.91 3.72 -10.57
C VAL A 120 13.16 3.36 -9.30
N ALA A 121 11.91 2.88 -9.41
CA ALA A 121 11.12 2.49 -8.25
C ALA A 121 11.77 1.33 -7.49
N TRP A 122 12.41 0.40 -8.19
CA TRP A 122 13.02 -0.78 -7.58
C TRP A 122 14.45 -0.55 -7.05
N GLN A 123 15.12 0.53 -7.45
CA GLN A 123 16.51 0.82 -7.09
C GLN A 123 16.77 0.95 -5.58
N SER A 124 15.81 1.45 -4.82
CA SER A 124 15.96 1.63 -3.36
C SER A 124 14.61 1.59 -2.64
N LYS A 125 14.64 1.32 -1.33
CA LYS A 125 13.47 1.38 -0.44
C LYS A 125 12.74 2.74 -0.55
N ASN A 126 13.49 3.84 -0.57
CA ASN A 126 12.91 5.18 -0.63
C ASN A 126 12.25 5.47 -1.98
N SER A 127 12.91 5.08 -3.08
CA SER A 127 12.33 5.22 -4.43
C SER A 127 11.04 4.43 -4.57
N TYR A 128 11.00 3.21 -4.00
CA TYR A 128 9.82 2.35 -3.99
C TYR A 128 8.67 2.98 -3.21
N ILE A 129 8.96 3.47 -2.00
CA ILE A 129 7.98 4.19 -1.17
C ILE A 129 7.43 5.40 -1.94
N GLN A 130 8.29 6.19 -2.59
CA GLN A 130 7.87 7.36 -3.34
C GLN A 130 6.95 7.00 -4.52
N ALA A 131 7.26 5.93 -5.26
CA ALA A 131 6.38 5.43 -6.31
C ALA A 131 5.01 5.00 -5.74
N CYS A 132 5.01 4.29 -4.61
CA CYS A 132 3.77 3.89 -3.93
C CYS A 132 2.94 5.09 -3.44
N ARG A 133 3.59 6.14 -2.93
CA ARG A 133 2.93 7.40 -2.53
C ARG A 133 2.17 8.00 -3.71
N GLN A 134 2.80 8.08 -4.88
CA GLN A 134 2.17 8.60 -6.10
C GLN A 134 0.99 7.72 -6.56
N PHE A 135 1.15 6.39 -6.54
CA PHE A 135 0.08 5.45 -6.85
C PHE A 135 -1.12 5.63 -5.93
N ILE A 136 -0.90 5.65 -4.61
CA ILE A 136 -1.95 5.82 -3.59
C ILE A 136 -2.66 7.17 -3.76
N ALA A 137 -1.92 8.26 -4.02
CA ALA A 137 -2.51 9.56 -4.25
C ALA A 137 -3.48 9.54 -5.45
N ARG A 138 -3.08 8.93 -6.57
CA ARG A 138 -3.95 8.78 -7.76
C ARG A 138 -5.18 7.92 -7.48
N ARG A 139 -5.01 6.80 -6.76
CA ARG A 139 -6.14 5.95 -6.35
C ARG A 139 -7.12 6.68 -5.43
N ARG A 140 -6.63 7.54 -4.54
CA ARG A 140 -7.51 8.38 -3.70
C ARG A 140 -8.35 9.34 -4.53
N VAL A 141 -7.77 9.96 -5.57
CA VAL A 141 -8.52 10.81 -6.51
C VAL A 141 -9.59 10.00 -7.23
N GLN A 142 -9.26 8.83 -7.77
CA GLN A 142 -10.25 7.96 -8.42
C GLN A 142 -11.39 7.54 -7.47
N LEU A 143 -11.06 7.21 -6.22
CA LEU A 143 -12.08 6.88 -5.21
C LEU A 143 -12.96 8.09 -4.91
N TYR A 144 -12.37 9.29 -4.80
CA TYR A 144 -13.13 10.52 -4.64
C TYR A 144 -14.10 10.73 -5.80
N GLU A 145 -13.62 10.72 -7.05
CA GLU A 145 -14.43 10.88 -8.26
C GLU A 145 -15.57 9.85 -8.33
N LYS A 146 -15.28 8.58 -7.98
CA LYS A 146 -16.27 7.50 -7.93
C LYS A 146 -17.41 7.78 -6.95
N TYR A 147 -17.11 8.35 -5.78
CA TYR A 147 -18.09 8.53 -4.71
C TYR A 147 -18.61 9.97 -4.57
N GLU A 148 -18.03 10.93 -5.29
CA GLU A 148 -18.35 12.35 -5.13
C GLU A 148 -19.85 12.63 -5.31
N GLY A 149 -20.45 12.12 -6.39
CA GLY A 149 -21.88 12.30 -6.67
C GLY A 149 -22.77 11.75 -5.56
N ILE A 150 -22.43 10.57 -5.02
CA ILE A 150 -23.16 9.94 -3.92
C ILE A 150 -23.03 10.76 -2.64
N ILE A 151 -21.81 11.19 -2.31
CA ILE A 151 -21.54 12.04 -1.13
C ILE A 151 -22.32 13.34 -1.24
N ARG A 152 -22.23 14.02 -2.39
CA ARG A 152 -22.92 15.29 -2.65
C ARG A 152 -24.44 15.14 -2.56
N ALA A 153 -25.01 14.09 -3.15
CA ALA A 153 -26.43 13.81 -3.07
C ALA A 153 -26.89 13.52 -1.62
N ALA A 154 -26.13 12.71 -0.87
CA ALA A 154 -26.42 12.42 0.52
C ALA A 154 -26.37 13.66 1.41
N LEU A 155 -25.38 14.53 1.22
CA LEU A 155 -25.25 15.79 1.95
C LEU A 155 -26.41 16.75 1.64
N ARG A 156 -26.79 16.90 0.37
CA ARG A 156 -27.96 17.71 -0.02
C ARG A 156 -29.25 17.20 0.62
N LYS A 157 -29.48 15.89 0.59
CA LYS A 157 -30.64 15.26 1.24
C LYS A 157 -30.66 15.53 2.74
N ARG A 158 -29.53 15.40 3.43
CA ARG A 158 -29.41 15.69 4.88
C ARG A 158 -29.65 17.17 5.21
N ALA A 159 -29.33 18.07 4.29
CA ALA A 159 -29.59 19.49 4.41
C ALA A 159 -31.03 19.90 4.05
N GLY A 160 -31.93 18.96 3.71
CA GLY A 160 -33.30 19.26 3.31
C GLY A 160 -33.44 19.87 1.91
N LEU A 161 -32.38 19.88 1.11
CA LEU A 161 -32.40 20.41 -0.26
C LEU A 161 -32.93 19.33 -1.20
N SER A 162 -34.23 19.40 -1.53
CA SER A 162 -34.85 18.48 -2.49
C SER A 162 -34.31 18.73 -3.91
N SER A 163 -33.94 17.65 -4.60
CA SER A 163 -33.79 17.66 -6.05
C SER A 163 -35.19 17.81 -6.65
N LYS A 164 -35.65 19.06 -6.84
CA LYS A 164 -36.83 19.32 -7.66
C LYS A 164 -36.59 18.67 -9.03
N ALA A 165 -37.44 17.70 -9.35
CA ALA A 165 -37.51 17.05 -10.64
C ALA A 165 -37.91 18.04 -11.73
#